data_AF-A0A970NPD0-F1
#
_entry.id   AF-A0A970NPD0-F1
#
_cell.length_a   1.000
_cell.length_b   1.000
_cell.length_c   1.000
_cell.angle_alpha   90.00
_cell.angle_beta   90.00
_cell.angle_gamma   90.00
#
_symmetry.space_group_name_H-M   'P 1'
#
loop_
_entity.id
_entity.type
_entity.pdbx_description
1 polymer ?
#
loop_
_entity_poly.entity_id
_entity_poly.type
_entity_poly.pdbx_seq_one_letter_code
_entity_poly.pdbx_strand_id
1 'polypeptide(L)'
;MNPSLPPLLAEINALISRPPASSISGLDVDPEDRYCTEEVKFPYSTTLEEYTGISFDTIPPVLVLNEEEWQLLADAFKQLFNALNISISDLPDDYPEEEFVELIRDHWDAEMIYYKCVGYDLSCCTGNNKTCPYGKECLYCGPEAIHPDEIFKPGYGGLFRDDGTQVDPLTVHIPELCLDCVSFLDEDRERNILCTLSRMSYDGTEEFICHAFQRENKNEE
;
A
#
# COMPACT_ATOMS: atom_id res chain seq x y z
N MET A 1 13.92 26.55 24.15
CA MET A 1 13.80 26.68 22.68
C MET A 1 15.16 26.51 22.04
N ASN A 2 15.40 25.33 21.46
CA ASN A 2 16.57 25.04 20.64
C ASN A 2 16.71 26.11 19.53
N PRO A 3 17.89 26.72 19.33
CA PRO A 3 18.06 27.84 18.41
C PRO A 3 17.84 27.49 16.93
N SER A 4 17.94 26.21 16.53
CA SER A 4 17.68 25.79 15.15
C SER A 4 16.19 25.59 14.84
N LEU A 5 15.35 25.43 15.86
CA LEU A 5 13.94 25.09 15.66
C LEU A 5 13.11 26.24 15.05
N PRO A 6 13.19 27.50 15.52
CA PRO A 6 12.42 28.60 14.91
C PRO A 6 12.64 28.82 13.40
N PRO A 7 13.88 28.84 12.86
CA PRO A 7 14.08 28.99 11.42
C PRO A 7 13.54 27.79 10.64
N LEU A 8 13.76 26.56 11.13
CA LEU A 8 13.22 25.35 10.50
C LEU A 8 11.68 25.39 10.42
N LEU A 9 11.01 25.74 11.52
CA LEU A 9 9.55 25.87 11.54
C LEU A 9 9.06 26.95 10.56
N ALA A 10 9.81 28.04 10.38
CA ALA A 10 9.47 29.09 9.42
C ALA A 10 9.57 28.57 7.97
N GLU A 11 10.59 27.78 7.65
CA GLU A 11 10.75 27.14 6.34
C GLU A 11 9.63 26.14 6.06
N ILE A 12 9.30 25.28 7.03
CA ILE A 12 8.18 24.33 6.93
C ILE A 12 6.85 25.07 6.66
N ASN A 13 6.57 26.14 7.42
CA ASN A 13 5.35 26.94 7.22
C ASN A 13 5.29 27.63 5.85
N ALA A 14 6.44 28.04 5.31
CA ALA A 14 6.52 28.60 3.97
C ALA A 14 6.16 27.56 2.91
N LEU A 15 6.64 26.31 3.05
CA LEU A 15 6.31 25.18 2.16
C LEU A 15 4.84 24.79 2.26
N ILE A 16 4.26 24.75 3.46
CA ILE A 16 2.82 24.50 3.65
C ILE A 16 1.98 25.55 2.91
N SER A 17 2.39 26.82 3.00
CA SER A 17 1.66 27.93 2.36
C SER A 17 1.89 28.00 0.85
N ARG A 18 3.02 27.50 0.37
CA ARG A 18 3.42 27.51 -1.04
C ARG A 18 4.19 26.21 -1.35
N PRO A 19 3.46 25.11 -1.60
CA PRO A 19 4.07 23.84 -1.93
C PRO A 19 5.00 23.97 -3.15
N PRO A 20 6.13 23.24 -3.17
CA PRO A 20 6.95 23.13 -4.36
C PRO A 20 6.11 22.60 -5.52
N ALA A 21 6.43 23.05 -6.74
CA ALA A 21 5.77 22.51 -7.92
C ALA A 21 6.11 21.01 -8.02
N SER A 22 5.09 20.16 -8.16
CA SER A 22 5.34 18.75 -8.42
C SER A 22 6.17 18.61 -9.70
N SER A 23 7.26 17.86 -9.60
CA SER A 23 8.13 17.45 -10.72
C SER A 23 7.36 16.74 -11.83
N ILE A 24 6.12 16.33 -11.54
CA ILE A 24 5.25 15.47 -12.35
C ILE A 24 4.14 16.31 -13.01
N SER A 25 4.48 17.55 -13.39
CA SER A 25 3.60 18.42 -14.15
C SER A 25 3.44 17.89 -15.58
N GLY A 26 2.27 17.31 -15.91
CA GLY A 26 1.94 16.89 -17.28
C GLY A 26 1.48 15.44 -17.48
N LEU A 27 1.20 14.68 -16.41
CA LEU A 27 0.49 13.40 -16.56
C LEU A 27 -0.99 13.67 -16.85
N ASP A 28 -1.41 13.49 -18.09
CA ASP A 28 -2.83 13.45 -18.45
C ASP A 28 -3.50 12.30 -17.69
N VAL A 29 -4.32 12.65 -16.70
CA VAL A 29 -5.19 11.69 -16.02
C VAL A 29 -6.40 11.51 -16.92
N ASP A 30 -6.47 10.41 -17.66
CA ASP A 30 -7.73 9.98 -18.26
C ASP A 30 -8.74 9.73 -17.12
N PRO A 31 -9.85 10.49 -17.05
CA PRO A 31 -10.85 10.32 -16.01
C PRO A 31 -11.57 8.96 -16.05
N GLU A 32 -11.43 8.17 -17.13
CA GLU A 32 -11.95 6.80 -17.22
C GLU A 32 -10.95 5.73 -16.77
N ASP A 33 -9.69 6.09 -16.53
CA ASP A 33 -8.65 5.21 -16.02
C ASP A 33 -8.88 4.93 -14.53
N ARG A 34 -9.77 3.96 -14.28
CA ARG A 34 -10.20 3.51 -12.94
C ARG A 34 -9.14 2.72 -12.18
N TYR A 35 -8.04 2.36 -12.83
CA TYR A 35 -7.00 1.52 -12.27
C TYR A 35 -5.67 2.27 -12.27
N CYS A 36 -5.16 2.59 -11.09
CA CYS A 36 -3.84 3.19 -10.91
C CYS A 36 -2.70 2.19 -11.22
N THR A 37 -2.89 1.25 -12.15
CA THR A 37 -2.03 0.07 -12.36
C THR A 37 -1.54 -0.11 -13.79
N GLU A 38 -1.93 0.72 -14.77
CA GLU A 38 -1.37 0.55 -16.10
C GLU A 38 0.09 1.01 -16.15
N GLU A 39 0.90 0.21 -16.84
CA GLU A 39 2.36 0.19 -16.96
C GLU A 39 2.98 1.51 -17.48
N VAL A 40 2.74 2.63 -16.79
CA VAL A 40 3.60 3.80 -16.94
C VAL A 40 4.96 3.40 -16.38
N LYS A 41 6.05 3.83 -17.02
CA LYS A 41 7.39 3.75 -16.42
C LYS A 41 7.38 4.51 -15.08
N PHE A 42 7.01 3.79 -14.03
CA PHE A 42 7.08 4.14 -12.63
C PHE A 42 8.38 3.56 -12.06
N PRO A 43 8.97 4.18 -11.03
CA PRO A 43 8.48 5.37 -10.32
C PRO A 43 9.26 6.65 -10.65
N TYR A 44 8.56 7.80 -10.66
CA TYR A 44 9.22 9.06 -10.34
C TYR A 44 9.48 9.03 -8.84
N SER A 45 10.74 9.14 -8.48
CA SER A 45 11.17 9.16 -7.10
C SER A 45 12.00 10.39 -6.78
N THR A 46 11.99 10.78 -5.51
CA THR A 46 12.77 11.89 -4.95
C THR A 46 12.93 11.66 -3.45
N THR A 47 13.67 12.51 -2.76
CA THR A 47 13.78 12.50 -1.29
C THR A 47 13.07 13.70 -0.66
N LEU A 48 12.86 13.69 0.66
CA LEU A 48 12.32 14.86 1.35
C LEU A 48 13.25 16.06 1.22
N GLU A 49 14.56 15.86 1.30
CA GLU A 49 15.55 16.94 1.12
C GLU A 49 15.48 17.56 -0.29
N GLU A 50 15.40 16.75 -1.34
CA GLU A 50 15.28 17.24 -2.72
C GLU A 50 13.93 17.95 -2.96
N TYR A 51 12.84 17.39 -2.44
CA TYR A 51 11.51 17.89 -2.69
C TYR A 51 11.20 19.17 -1.90
N THR A 52 11.63 19.23 -0.63
CA THR A 52 11.39 20.38 0.26
C THR A 52 12.48 21.44 0.18
N GLY A 53 13.70 21.07 -0.23
CA GLY A 53 14.89 21.91 -0.15
C GLY A 53 15.44 22.11 1.27
N ILE A 54 14.85 21.48 2.28
CA ILE A 54 15.33 21.54 3.67
C ILE A 54 16.42 20.49 3.84
N SER A 55 17.62 20.92 4.23
CA SER A 55 18.73 20.00 4.42
C SER A 55 18.63 19.20 5.71
N PHE A 56 19.02 17.93 5.70
CA PHE A 56 19.05 17.05 6.87
C PHE A 56 19.75 17.68 8.08
N ASP A 57 20.83 18.44 7.85
CA ASP A 57 21.64 19.10 8.89
C ASP A 57 20.87 20.21 9.63
N THR A 58 19.78 20.72 9.07
CA THR A 58 18.94 21.74 9.71
C THR A 58 17.96 21.15 10.73
N ILE A 59 17.67 19.85 10.60
CA ILE A 59 16.77 19.14 11.50
C ILE A 59 17.54 18.82 12.80
N PRO A 60 17.11 19.31 13.98
CA PRO A 60 17.79 19.00 15.23
C PRO A 60 17.59 17.52 15.61
N PRO A 61 18.62 16.83 16.15
CA PRO A 61 18.44 15.53 16.78
C PRO A 61 17.44 15.58 17.93
N VAL A 62 16.60 14.56 18.10
CA VAL A 62 15.59 14.52 19.18
C VAL A 62 16.22 14.66 20.57
N LEU A 63 17.41 14.09 20.79
CA LEU A 63 18.16 14.18 22.05
C LEU A 63 18.52 15.61 22.49
N VAL A 64 18.47 16.60 21.59
CA VAL A 64 18.73 18.01 21.91
C VAL A 64 17.46 18.86 21.98
N LEU A 65 16.28 18.23 21.88
CA LEU A 65 14.97 18.84 22.03
C LEU A 65 14.36 18.46 23.38
N ASN A 66 13.53 19.35 23.93
CA ASN A 66 12.62 18.98 25.02
C ASN A 66 11.25 18.52 24.47
N GLU A 67 10.38 18.08 25.37
CA GLU A 67 9.04 17.57 25.04
C GLU A 67 8.21 18.54 24.19
N GLU A 68 8.09 19.80 24.60
CA GLU A 68 7.34 20.80 23.86
C GLU A 68 7.94 21.04 22.46
N GLU A 69 9.27 20.97 22.34
CA GLU A 69 9.98 21.23 21.09
C GLU A 69 9.82 20.10 20.07
N TRP A 70 9.89 18.83 20.47
CA TRP A 70 9.65 17.74 19.53
C TRP A 70 8.17 17.60 19.20
N GLN A 71 7.24 17.95 20.10
CA GLN A 71 5.80 18.02 19.79
C GLN A 71 5.53 19.04 18.68
N LEU A 72 6.07 20.25 18.84
CA LEU A 72 5.96 21.30 17.83
C LEU A 72 6.54 20.89 16.47
N LEU A 73 7.66 20.16 16.47
CA LEU A 73 8.29 19.69 15.24
C LEU A 73 7.49 18.54 14.60
N ALA A 74 6.98 17.60 15.39
CA ALA A 74 6.11 16.52 14.92
C ALA A 74 4.86 17.07 14.24
N ASP A 75 4.19 18.03 14.88
CA ASP A 75 3.01 18.70 14.31
C ASP A 75 3.33 19.43 13.01
N ALA A 76 4.49 20.09 12.93
CA ALA A 76 4.93 20.77 11.72
C ALA A 76 5.18 19.78 10.57
N PHE A 77 5.83 18.64 10.84
CA PHE A 77 6.03 17.59 9.85
C PHE A 77 4.72 16.96 9.39
N LYS A 78 3.79 16.63 10.30
CA LYS A 78 2.46 16.09 9.92
C LYS A 78 1.71 17.05 9.01
N GLN A 79 1.73 18.36 9.32
CA GLN A 79 1.10 19.39 8.48
C GLN A 79 1.79 19.53 7.12
N LEU A 80 3.13 19.49 7.10
CA LEU A 80 3.91 19.50 5.86
C LEU A 80 3.53 18.32 4.97
N PHE A 81 3.53 17.11 5.51
CA PHE A 81 3.24 15.89 4.76
C PHE A 81 1.83 15.93 4.16
N ASN A 82 0.85 16.36 4.94
CA ASN A 82 -0.51 16.56 4.44
C ASN A 82 -0.59 17.63 3.34
N ALA A 83 0.10 18.76 3.49
CA ALA A 83 0.13 19.83 2.49
C ALA A 83 0.82 19.41 1.19
N LEU A 84 1.80 18.50 1.29
CA LEU A 84 2.57 17.98 0.16
C LEU A 84 2.01 16.69 -0.43
N ASN A 85 0.90 16.18 0.12
CA ASN A 85 0.30 14.90 -0.24
C ASN A 85 1.32 13.74 -0.17
N ILE A 86 2.02 13.65 0.97
CA ILE A 86 2.96 12.60 1.32
C ILE A 86 2.30 11.70 2.36
N SER A 87 2.18 10.40 2.07
CA SER A 87 1.75 9.37 3.01
C SER A 87 2.93 8.54 3.52
N ILE A 88 2.81 8.01 4.74
CA ILE A 88 3.70 6.96 5.25
C ILE A 88 2.83 5.72 5.44
N SER A 89 2.79 4.85 4.44
CA SER A 89 1.85 3.72 4.40
C SER A 89 2.06 2.68 5.52
N ASP A 90 3.25 2.64 6.10
CA ASP A 90 3.62 1.68 7.14
C ASP A 90 3.69 2.30 8.56
N LEU A 91 3.27 3.56 8.73
CA LEU A 91 3.23 4.22 10.04
C LEU A 91 2.06 3.69 10.89
N PRO A 92 2.30 3.21 12.13
CA PRO A 92 1.23 2.85 13.06
C PRO A 92 0.38 4.06 13.51
N ASP A 93 -0.92 3.86 13.72
CA ASP A 93 -1.85 4.93 14.13
C ASP A 93 -1.47 5.60 15.46
N ASP A 94 -1.01 4.80 16.44
CA ASP A 94 -0.64 5.25 17.79
C ASP A 94 0.88 5.46 17.95
N TYR A 95 1.59 5.84 16.88
CA TYR A 95 3.05 6.00 16.92
C TYR A 95 3.47 7.23 17.76
N PRO A 96 4.39 7.08 18.74
CA PRO A 96 4.81 8.18 19.61
C PRO A 96 5.43 9.34 18.83
N GLU A 97 5.12 10.56 19.22
CA GLU A 97 5.56 11.76 18.50
C GLU A 97 7.08 12.03 18.59
N GLU A 98 7.70 11.69 19.72
CA GLU A 98 9.17 11.73 19.86
C GLU A 98 9.83 10.81 18.83
N GLU A 99 9.34 9.57 18.75
CA GLU A 99 9.81 8.55 17.81
C GLU A 99 9.46 8.93 16.36
N PHE A 100 8.35 9.66 16.13
CA PHE A 100 7.99 10.18 14.82
C PHE A 100 9.01 11.19 14.31
N VAL A 101 9.46 12.14 15.15
CA VAL A 101 10.49 13.11 14.73
C VAL A 101 11.80 12.39 14.38
N GLU A 102 12.19 11.39 15.17
CA GLU A 102 13.37 10.57 14.89
C GLU A 102 13.21 9.78 13.59
N LEU A 103 12.05 9.14 13.40
CA LEU A 103 11.70 8.40 12.18
C LEU A 103 11.84 9.27 10.93
N ILE A 104 11.22 10.45 10.94
CA ILE A 104 11.26 11.38 9.80
C ILE A 104 12.68 11.85 9.53
N ARG A 105 13.44 12.16 10.58
CA ARG A 105 14.84 12.56 10.45
C ARG A 105 15.69 11.45 9.81
N ASP A 106 15.55 10.21 10.29
CA ASP A 106 16.34 9.06 9.84
C ASP A 106 15.99 8.62 8.41
N HIS A 107 14.83 9.05 7.89
CA HIS A 107 14.37 8.76 6.53
C HIS A 107 14.29 10.02 5.65
N TRP A 108 14.96 11.11 6.03
CA TRP A 108 14.90 12.36 5.29
C TRP A 108 15.50 12.26 3.88
N ASP A 109 16.50 11.40 3.71
CA ASP A 109 17.16 11.06 2.46
C ASP A 109 16.61 9.77 1.82
N ALA A 110 15.57 9.17 2.40
CA ALA A 110 14.93 7.99 1.86
C ALA A 110 14.13 8.32 0.60
N GLU A 111 14.03 7.33 -0.28
CA GLU A 111 13.32 7.45 -1.56
C GLU A 111 11.81 7.43 -1.33
N MET A 112 11.14 8.51 -1.73
CA MET A 112 9.68 8.59 -1.83
C MET A 112 9.22 8.24 -3.23
N ILE A 113 8.17 7.45 -3.33
CA ILE A 113 7.61 6.98 -4.60
C ILE A 113 6.33 7.73 -4.90
N TYR A 114 6.21 8.33 -6.08
CA TYR A 114 4.95 8.95 -6.48
C TYR A 114 3.97 7.97 -7.12
N TYR A 115 2.75 7.97 -6.61
CA TYR A 115 1.58 7.31 -7.18
C TYR A 115 0.55 8.34 -7.62
N LYS A 116 0.08 8.22 -8.87
CA LYS A 116 -0.87 9.13 -9.54
C LYS A 116 -2.12 9.46 -8.70
N CYS A 117 -2.61 8.48 -7.94
CA CYS A 117 -3.88 8.58 -7.22
C CYS A 117 -3.77 9.00 -5.76
N VAL A 118 -2.60 8.79 -5.13
CA VAL A 118 -2.42 9.01 -3.69
C VAL A 118 -1.32 10.00 -3.34
N GLY A 119 -0.48 10.40 -4.31
CA GLY A 119 0.65 11.31 -4.07
C GLY A 119 1.94 10.57 -3.82
N TYR A 120 2.82 11.16 -3.03
CA TYR A 120 4.07 10.51 -2.64
C TYR A 120 3.82 9.56 -1.48
N ASP A 121 4.44 8.40 -1.54
CA ASP A 121 4.49 7.44 -0.45
C ASP A 121 5.94 7.30 0.01
N LEU A 122 6.14 7.42 1.32
CA LEU A 122 7.39 7.16 2.00
C LEU A 122 7.23 5.87 2.81
N SER A 123 8.03 4.85 2.53
CA SER A 123 8.06 3.63 3.36
C SER A 123 9.27 3.68 4.29
N CYS A 124 9.04 3.44 5.58
CA CYS A 124 10.10 3.36 6.58
C CYS A 124 10.35 1.92 7.11
N CYS A 125 9.55 0.91 6.72
CA CYS A 125 9.84 -0.49 7.04
C CYS A 125 11.03 -0.95 6.20
N THR A 126 12.07 -1.38 6.90
CA THR A 126 13.30 -1.91 6.30
C THR A 126 13.17 -3.38 5.87
N GLY A 127 12.01 -4.00 6.08
CA GLY A 127 11.80 -5.45 5.89
C GLY A 127 12.59 -6.33 6.87
N ASN A 128 13.24 -5.73 7.88
CA ASN A 128 14.11 -6.43 8.82
C ASN A 128 13.73 -6.07 10.26
N ASN A 129 13.25 -7.07 11.02
CA ASN A 129 12.86 -6.94 12.42
C ASN A 129 13.88 -6.24 13.31
N LYS A 130 15.19 -6.46 13.05
CA LYS A 130 16.25 -5.90 13.88
C LYS A 130 16.49 -4.41 13.64
N THR A 131 16.13 -3.93 12.46
CA THR A 131 16.33 -2.54 12.00
C THR A 131 15.00 -1.87 11.69
N CYS A 132 13.88 -2.44 12.17
CA CYS A 132 12.57 -1.88 11.96
C CYS A 132 12.39 -0.70 12.93
N PRO A 133 12.08 0.51 12.43
CA PRO A 133 11.90 1.65 13.31
C PRO A 133 10.64 1.51 14.19
N TYR A 134 9.66 0.71 13.74
CA TYR A 134 8.42 0.43 14.48
C TYR A 134 8.57 -0.65 15.56
N GLY A 135 9.78 -1.20 15.73
CA GLY A 135 10.07 -2.18 16.76
C GLY A 135 9.38 -3.54 16.55
N LYS A 136 9.20 -4.26 17.67
CA LYS A 136 8.73 -5.66 17.65
C LYS A 136 7.25 -5.80 17.29
N GLU A 137 6.46 -4.75 17.45
CA GLU A 137 5.02 -4.78 17.18
C GLU A 137 4.71 -4.43 15.72
N CYS A 138 5.73 -4.24 14.88
CA CYS A 138 5.54 -3.96 13.47
C CYS A 138 4.80 -5.11 12.76
N LEU A 139 3.69 -4.77 12.10
CA LEU A 139 2.85 -5.71 11.34
C LEU A 139 3.54 -6.33 10.12
N TYR A 140 4.61 -5.70 9.62
CA TYR A 140 5.33 -6.13 8.41
C TYR A 140 6.65 -6.84 8.69
N CYS A 141 7.40 -6.31 9.66
CA CYS A 141 8.77 -6.71 9.91
C CYS A 141 8.99 -7.28 11.34
N GLY A 142 7.99 -7.28 12.23
CA GLY A 142 8.04 -7.87 13.57
C GLY A 142 8.05 -9.40 13.60
N PRO A 143 8.30 -10.05 14.76
CA PRO A 143 8.29 -11.51 14.89
C PRO A 143 6.88 -12.11 14.80
N GLU A 144 5.84 -11.29 14.98
CA GLU A 144 4.43 -11.64 14.77
C GLU A 144 3.88 -11.06 13.44
N ALA A 145 4.76 -10.49 12.60
CA ALA A 145 4.36 -9.96 11.31
C ALA A 145 3.73 -11.06 10.44
N ILE A 146 2.57 -10.76 9.86
CA ILE A 146 1.89 -11.67 8.97
C ILE A 146 2.56 -11.52 7.60
N HIS A 147 3.57 -12.33 7.32
CA HIS A 147 4.21 -12.28 6.02
C HIS A 147 3.25 -12.77 4.92
N PRO A 148 3.33 -12.26 3.67
CA PRO A 148 2.45 -12.71 2.58
C PRO A 148 2.50 -14.22 2.33
N ASP A 149 3.66 -14.86 2.55
CA ASP A 149 3.82 -16.32 2.52
C ASP A 149 3.11 -17.04 3.68
N GLU A 150 2.76 -16.33 4.75
CA GLU A 150 1.90 -16.81 5.84
C GLU A 150 0.41 -16.49 5.63
N ILE A 151 0.07 -15.44 4.89
CA ILE A 151 -1.31 -15.18 4.42
C ILE A 151 -1.73 -16.27 3.42
N PHE A 152 -0.79 -16.80 2.63
CA PHE A 152 -1.03 -17.94 1.75
C PHE A 152 -0.69 -19.30 2.41
N LYS A 153 -0.59 -19.38 3.74
CA LYS A 153 -0.68 -20.69 4.42
C LYS A 153 -2.12 -21.20 4.28
N PRO A 154 -2.33 -22.50 4.00
CA PRO A 154 -3.66 -23.10 4.05
C PRO A 154 -4.23 -22.88 5.47
N GLY A 155 -5.12 -21.89 5.63
CA GLY A 155 -5.76 -21.60 6.91
C GLY A 155 -5.99 -20.12 7.26
N TYR A 156 -5.32 -19.15 6.62
CA TYR A 156 -5.59 -17.71 6.84
C TYR A 156 -6.09 -17.04 5.56
N GLY A 157 -7.41 -17.05 5.36
CA GLY A 157 -8.03 -16.67 4.10
C GLY A 157 -8.18 -17.88 3.17
N GLY A 158 -9.34 -17.96 2.52
CA GLY A 158 -9.76 -19.11 1.73
C GLY A 158 -11.23 -19.05 1.41
N LEU A 159 -11.69 -19.98 0.59
CA LEU A 159 -13.12 -20.17 0.37
C LEU A 159 -13.65 -21.10 1.46
N PHE A 160 -14.75 -20.71 2.07
CA PHE A 160 -15.39 -21.50 3.12
C PHE A 160 -16.82 -21.80 2.72
N ARG A 161 -17.31 -22.97 3.11
CA ARG A 161 -18.74 -23.25 3.09
C ARG A 161 -19.44 -22.50 4.22
N ASP A 162 -20.76 -22.43 4.13
CA ASP A 162 -21.61 -21.82 5.16
C ASP A 162 -21.46 -22.49 6.56
N ASP A 163 -20.97 -23.73 6.61
CA ASP A 163 -20.68 -24.46 7.86
C ASP A 163 -19.27 -24.19 8.44
N GLY A 164 -18.48 -23.32 7.78
CA GLY A 164 -17.12 -22.98 8.18
C GLY A 164 -16.05 -23.95 7.68
N THR A 165 -16.40 -24.97 6.89
CA THR A 165 -15.43 -25.88 6.28
C THR A 165 -14.66 -25.17 5.18
N GLN A 166 -13.32 -25.17 5.28
CA GLN A 166 -12.44 -24.63 4.24
C GLN A 166 -12.50 -25.49 2.98
N VAL A 167 -12.59 -24.85 1.83
CA VAL A 167 -12.64 -25.47 0.50
C VAL A 167 -11.33 -25.20 -0.22
N ASP A 168 -10.70 -26.26 -0.71
CA ASP A 168 -9.62 -26.17 -1.69
C ASP A 168 -10.25 -26.01 -3.09
N PRO A 169 -10.05 -24.86 -3.77
CA PRO A 169 -10.56 -24.61 -5.12
C PRO A 169 -10.22 -25.69 -6.15
N LEU A 170 -9.09 -26.39 -5.97
CA LEU A 170 -8.62 -27.45 -6.86
C LEU A 170 -9.40 -28.76 -6.68
N THR A 171 -10.14 -28.90 -5.57
CA THR A 171 -10.93 -30.12 -5.26
C THR A 171 -12.37 -30.05 -5.74
N VAL A 172 -12.88 -28.86 -6.07
CA VAL A 172 -14.22 -28.69 -6.62
C VAL A 172 -14.20 -29.15 -8.09
N HIS A 173 -15.26 -29.76 -8.62
CA HIS A 173 -15.28 -30.19 -10.02
C HIS A 173 -15.27 -28.98 -10.98
N ILE A 174 -14.45 -29.03 -12.05
CA ILE A 174 -14.40 -28.00 -13.11
C ILE A 174 -15.25 -28.48 -14.30
N PRO A 175 -16.34 -27.77 -14.66
CA PRO A 175 -17.14 -28.12 -15.83
C PRO A 175 -16.42 -27.70 -17.13
N GLU A 176 -16.19 -28.67 -18.02
CA GLU A 176 -15.37 -28.51 -19.24
C GLU A 176 -15.88 -27.44 -20.23
N LEU A 177 -17.18 -27.11 -20.20
CA LEU A 177 -17.84 -26.27 -21.20
C LEU A 177 -18.09 -24.81 -20.77
N CYS A 178 -17.78 -24.46 -19.53
CA CYS A 178 -18.06 -23.12 -18.99
C CYS A 178 -16.91 -22.17 -19.30
N LEU A 179 -17.10 -21.19 -20.19
CA LEU A 179 -16.08 -20.24 -20.60
C LEU A 179 -15.54 -19.38 -19.45
N ASP A 180 -16.35 -19.18 -18.41
CA ASP A 180 -15.91 -18.48 -17.19
C ASP A 180 -14.97 -19.31 -16.32
N CYS A 181 -14.94 -20.63 -16.51
CA CYS A 181 -14.11 -21.57 -15.78
C CYS A 181 -13.06 -22.29 -16.65
N VAL A 182 -13.12 -22.15 -17.99
CA VAL A 182 -12.11 -22.69 -18.92
C VAL A 182 -10.71 -22.11 -18.65
N SER A 183 -10.66 -20.89 -18.10
CA SER A 183 -9.42 -20.21 -17.72
C SER A 183 -9.18 -20.16 -16.22
N PHE A 184 -9.65 -21.19 -15.48
CA PHE A 184 -9.51 -21.32 -14.02
C PHE A 184 -8.06 -21.26 -13.47
N LEU A 185 -7.06 -21.22 -14.36
CA LEU A 185 -5.64 -21.08 -14.02
C LEU A 185 -4.97 -19.87 -14.69
N ASP A 186 -5.75 -18.96 -15.29
CA ASP A 186 -5.23 -17.70 -15.81
C ASP A 186 -4.88 -16.74 -14.67
N GLU A 187 -4.06 -15.73 -14.95
CA GLU A 187 -3.62 -14.72 -13.97
C GLU A 187 -4.75 -13.79 -13.48
N ASP A 188 -5.94 -13.89 -14.06
CA ASP A 188 -7.14 -13.14 -13.65
C ASP A 188 -7.72 -13.70 -12.34
N ARG A 189 -7.22 -13.15 -11.24
CA ARG A 189 -7.57 -13.52 -9.87
C ARG A 189 -9.06 -13.36 -9.57
N GLU A 190 -9.70 -12.30 -10.06
CA GLU A 190 -11.11 -12.00 -9.76
C GLU A 190 -12.02 -13.03 -10.42
N ARG A 191 -11.72 -13.35 -11.69
CA ARG A 191 -12.45 -14.37 -12.43
C ARG A 191 -12.32 -15.76 -11.82
N ASN A 192 -11.13 -16.11 -11.33
CA ASN A 192 -10.89 -17.38 -10.64
C ASN A 192 -11.70 -17.50 -9.34
N ILE A 193 -11.79 -16.41 -8.57
CA ILE A 193 -12.61 -16.37 -7.34
C ILE A 193 -14.09 -16.57 -7.70
N LEU A 194 -14.61 -15.83 -8.68
CA LEU A 194 -16.02 -15.92 -9.09
C LEU A 194 -16.38 -17.31 -9.64
N CYS A 195 -15.55 -17.89 -10.51
CA CYS A 195 -15.74 -19.25 -11.01
C CYS A 195 -15.78 -20.28 -9.86
N THR A 196 -14.88 -20.15 -8.88
CA THR A 196 -14.86 -21.08 -7.75
C THR A 196 -16.12 -20.97 -6.89
N LEU A 197 -16.57 -19.75 -6.59
CA LEU A 197 -17.80 -19.50 -5.83
C LEU A 197 -19.04 -20.04 -6.55
N SER A 198 -19.12 -19.86 -7.86
CA SER A 198 -20.18 -20.46 -8.67
C SER A 198 -20.15 -21.98 -8.59
N ARG A 199 -18.98 -22.63 -8.78
CA ARG A 199 -18.85 -24.09 -8.68
C ARG A 199 -19.23 -24.63 -7.30
N MET A 200 -18.82 -23.95 -6.24
CA MET A 200 -19.17 -24.31 -4.86
C MET A 200 -20.68 -24.27 -4.61
N SER A 201 -21.39 -23.31 -5.24
CA SER A 201 -22.84 -23.17 -5.10
C SER A 201 -23.63 -24.33 -5.70
N TYR A 202 -23.01 -25.07 -6.63
CA TYR A 202 -23.60 -26.24 -7.30
C TYR A 202 -22.96 -27.57 -6.88
N ASP A 203 -22.02 -27.55 -5.93
CA ASP A 203 -21.34 -28.76 -5.48
C ASP A 203 -22.33 -29.75 -4.82
N GLY A 204 -22.40 -30.98 -5.35
CA GLY A 204 -23.37 -31.99 -4.94
C GLY A 204 -24.74 -31.91 -5.64
N THR A 205 -24.94 -30.97 -6.57
CA THR A 205 -26.11 -30.93 -7.45
C THR A 205 -25.85 -31.69 -8.75
N GLU A 206 -26.90 -32.18 -9.42
CA GLU A 206 -26.76 -32.93 -10.67
C GLU A 206 -26.42 -32.04 -11.88
N GLU A 207 -26.70 -30.73 -11.80
CA GLU A 207 -26.54 -29.80 -12.92
C GLU A 207 -25.85 -28.50 -12.49
N PHE A 208 -24.73 -28.19 -13.16
CA PHE A 208 -24.05 -26.90 -13.08
C PHE A 208 -24.61 -25.94 -14.14
N ILE A 209 -25.06 -24.76 -13.73
CA ILE A 209 -25.56 -23.73 -14.64
C ILE A 209 -24.45 -22.72 -14.90
N CYS A 210 -23.79 -22.82 -16.06
CA CYS A 210 -22.95 -21.73 -16.57
C CYS A 210 -23.83 -20.73 -17.33
N HIS A 211 -23.57 -19.43 -17.24
CA HIS A 211 -24.24 -18.44 -18.08
C HIS A 211 -23.40 -18.01 -19.29
N ALA A 212 -22.16 -18.53 -19.41
CA ALA A 212 -21.23 -18.27 -20.50
C ALA A 212 -20.70 -19.58 -21.09
N PHE A 213 -21.41 -20.16 -22.06
CA PHE A 213 -21.00 -21.40 -22.75
C PHE A 213 -20.37 -21.11 -24.11
N GLN A 214 -19.41 -21.95 -24.52
CA GLN A 214 -18.97 -22.01 -25.91
C GLN A 214 -20.12 -22.60 -26.75
N ARG A 215 -20.54 -21.90 -27.80
CA ARG A 215 -21.54 -22.46 -28.74
C ARG A 215 -20.92 -23.64 -29.47
N GLU A 216 -21.54 -24.81 -29.37
CA GLU A 216 -21.24 -25.90 -30.29
C GLU A 216 -21.65 -25.49 -31.70
N ASN A 217 -20.68 -25.44 -32.63
CA ASN A 217 -21.00 -25.42 -34.04
C ASN A 217 -21.59 -26.80 -34.40
N LYS A 218 -22.91 -26.91 -34.41
CA LYS A 218 -23.56 -28.01 -35.14
C LYS A 218 -23.15 -27.86 -36.60
N ASN A 219 -22.30 -28.75 -37.07
CA ASN A 219 -22.14 -28.97 -38.50
C ASN A 219 -23.51 -29.45 -39.00
N GLU A 220 -24.25 -28.56 -39.64
CA GLU A 220 -25.43 -28.91 -40.43
C GLU A 220 -24.96 -29.78 -41.60
N GLU A 221 -25.38 -31.05 -41.59
CA GLU A 221 -25.41 -31.92 -42.79
C GLU A 221 -26.54 -31.50 -43.73
#